data_AF-D4H889-F1
#
_entry.id   AF-D4H889-F1
#
_cell.length_a   1.000
_cell.length_b   1.000
_cell.length_c   1.000
_cell.angle_alpha   90.00
_cell.angle_beta   90.00
_cell.angle_gamma   90.00
#
_symmetry.space_group_name_H-M   'P 1'
#
loop_
_entity.id
_entity.type
_entity.pdbx_description
1 polymer ?
#
loop_
_entity_poly.entity_id
_entity_poly.type
_entity_poly.pdbx_seq_one_letter_code
_entity_poly.pdbx_strand_id
1 'polypeptide(L)'
;MELVNNFYIQYRDRILLGQALSACFGLLYAVWSVQLTIQMWKREKAPILAMINLMGGTLTGWVLIFCPVLWVWCAEFAGQADPELVKTVHFIGWYVYDMTYMITTVQGFAIGALVFLDKEKPALMPKWAAAFAVFVGASFFPLTFLPYFKDGIFAINGYWSFHTAFIGYGLFIVVICI
;
A
#
# COMPACT_ATOMS: atom_id res chain seq x y z
N MET A 1 -4.72 23.90 13.60
CA MET A 1 -6.05 23.84 14.25
C MET A 1 -7.14 23.30 13.33
N GLU A 2 -7.23 23.75 12.07
CA GLU A 2 -8.32 23.35 11.16
C GLU A 2 -8.46 21.83 10.98
N LEU A 3 -7.37 21.10 10.72
CA LEU A 3 -7.36 19.64 10.60
C LEU A 3 -7.88 18.94 11.88
N VAL A 4 -7.53 19.45 13.05
CA VAL A 4 -7.95 18.83 14.32
C VAL A 4 -9.44 19.07 14.55
N ASN A 5 -9.89 20.32 14.43
CA ASN A 5 -11.26 20.70 14.76
C ASN A 5 -12.28 20.19 13.72
N ASN A 6 -11.96 20.30 12.43
CA ASN A 6 -12.90 20.03 11.35
C ASN A 6 -12.85 18.57 10.84
N PHE A 7 -11.84 17.78 11.24
CA PHE A 7 -11.70 16.40 10.79
C PHE A 7 -11.56 15.43 11.96
N TYR A 8 -10.51 15.55 12.76
CA TYR A 8 -10.25 14.55 13.81
C TYR A 8 -11.27 14.57 14.95
N ILE A 9 -11.69 15.76 15.43
CA ILE A 9 -12.71 15.85 16.49
C ILE A 9 -14.08 15.44 15.94
N GLN A 10 -14.45 15.93 14.75
CA GLN A 10 -15.74 15.65 14.13
C GLN A 10 -15.96 14.16 13.83
N TYR A 11 -14.93 13.46 13.36
CA TYR A 11 -15.01 12.06 12.93
C TYR A 11 -14.26 11.09 13.84
N ARG A 12 -13.94 11.51 15.08
CA ARG A 12 -13.07 10.79 16.02
C ARG A 12 -13.34 9.29 16.10
N ASP A 13 -14.56 8.90 16.48
CA ASP A 13 -14.90 7.48 16.69
C ASP A 13 -14.83 6.66 15.40
N ARG A 14 -15.18 7.28 14.26
CA ARG A 14 -15.09 6.63 12.94
C ARG A 14 -13.65 6.40 12.53
N ILE A 15 -12.78 7.39 12.77
CA ILE A 15 -11.34 7.28 12.47
C ILE A 15 -10.71 6.25 13.41
N LEU A 16 -11.01 6.29 14.71
CA LEU A 16 -10.50 5.31 15.68
C LEU A 16 -10.86 3.89 15.27
N LEU A 17 -12.15 3.62 15.03
CA LEU A 17 -12.59 2.28 14.62
C LEU A 17 -11.99 1.88 13.27
N GLY A 18 -12.09 2.74 12.26
CA GLY A 18 -11.60 2.44 10.91
C GLY A 18 -10.11 2.13 10.88
N GLN A 19 -9.30 2.98 11.51
CA GLN A 19 -7.85 2.81 11.52
C GLN A 19 -7.39 1.67 12.44
N ALA A 20 -8.09 1.41 13.55
CA ALA A 20 -7.82 0.24 14.38
C ALA A 20 -8.12 -1.06 13.65
N LEU A 21 -9.22 -1.12 12.89
CA LEU A 21 -9.53 -2.27 12.04
C LEU A 21 -8.50 -2.43 10.91
N SER A 22 -8.09 -1.33 10.27
CA SER A 22 -7.01 -1.36 9.27
C SER A 22 -5.71 -1.91 9.87
N ALA A 23 -5.32 -1.50 11.07
CA ALA A 23 -4.15 -2.04 11.76
C ALA A 23 -4.30 -3.52 12.12
N CYS A 24 -5.49 -3.96 12.53
CA CYS A 24 -5.77 -5.36 12.86
C CYS A 24 -5.68 -6.28 11.64
N PHE A 25 -6.25 -5.85 10.51
CA PHE A 25 -6.34 -6.66 9.29
C PHE A 25 -5.21 -6.42 8.29
N GLY A 26 -4.41 -5.36 8.43
CA GLY A 26 -3.34 -5.01 7.49
C GLY A 26 -2.31 -6.14 7.29
N LEU A 27 -2.05 -6.94 8.34
CA LEU A 27 -1.12 -8.07 8.25
C LEU A 27 -1.61 -9.21 7.35
N LEU A 28 -2.91 -9.29 7.06
CA LEU A 28 -3.45 -10.30 6.14
C LEU A 28 -2.86 -10.16 4.74
N TYR A 29 -2.42 -8.96 4.34
CA TYR A 29 -1.69 -8.78 3.08
C TYR A 29 -0.35 -9.53 3.06
N ALA A 30 0.38 -9.56 4.18
CA ALA A 30 1.62 -10.32 4.28
C ALA A 30 1.33 -11.83 4.20
N VAL A 31 0.26 -12.31 4.84
CA VAL A 31 -0.18 -13.72 4.75
C VAL A 31 -0.48 -14.12 3.30
N TRP A 32 -1.20 -13.26 2.59
CA TRP A 32 -1.47 -13.45 1.15
C TRP A 32 -0.17 -13.48 0.33
N SER A 33 0.77 -12.57 0.58
CA SER A 33 2.06 -12.57 -0.12
C SER A 33 2.91 -13.81 0.17
N VAL A 34 2.89 -14.34 1.40
CA VAL A 34 3.54 -15.62 1.74
C VAL A 34 2.97 -16.74 0.90
N GLN A 35 1.65 -16.82 0.77
CA GLN A 35 1.01 -17.86 -0.05
C GLN A 35 1.40 -17.73 -1.52
N LEU A 36 1.38 -16.53 -2.09
CA LEU A 36 1.79 -16.30 -3.48
C LEU A 36 3.29 -16.65 -3.69
N THR A 37 4.13 -16.30 -2.72
CA THR A 37 5.56 -16.63 -2.71
C THR A 37 5.78 -18.14 -2.82
N ILE A 38 5.03 -18.94 -2.06
CA ILE A 38 5.15 -20.40 -2.09
C ILE A 38 4.80 -20.94 -3.49
N GLN A 39 3.80 -20.37 -4.16
CA GLN A 39 3.44 -20.78 -5.52
C GLN A 39 4.49 -20.35 -6.54
N MET A 40 5.00 -19.12 -6.42
CA MET A 40 6.10 -18.60 -7.24
C MET A 40 7.37 -19.45 -7.09
N TRP A 41 7.75 -19.78 -5.86
CA TRP A 41 8.94 -20.59 -5.55
C TRP A 41 8.90 -21.92 -6.30
N LYS A 42 7.76 -22.61 -6.32
CA LYS A 42 7.61 -23.90 -7.01
C LYS A 42 7.87 -23.83 -8.51
N ARG A 43 7.75 -22.66 -9.13
CA ARG A 43 7.97 -22.43 -10.57
C ARG A 43 9.39 -21.95 -10.88
N GLU A 44 10.13 -21.49 -9.87
CA GLU A 44 11.40 -20.82 -10.06
C GLU A 44 12.56 -21.73 -9.64
N LYS A 45 13.54 -21.94 -10.54
CA LYS A 45 14.73 -22.77 -10.22
C LYS A 45 15.57 -22.17 -9.08
N ALA A 46 15.71 -20.86 -9.09
CA ALA A 46 16.34 -20.08 -8.03
C ALA A 46 15.31 -19.02 -7.60
N PRO A 47 14.82 -19.02 -6.35
CA PRO A 47 13.58 -18.34 -5.95
C PRO A 47 13.75 -16.81 -5.76
N ILE A 48 14.45 -16.13 -6.66
CA ILE A 48 14.77 -14.71 -6.53
C ILE A 48 13.50 -13.87 -6.63
N LEU A 49 12.67 -14.09 -7.66
CA LEU A 49 11.43 -13.35 -7.85
C LEU A 49 10.42 -13.69 -6.76
N ALA A 50 10.37 -14.95 -6.32
CA ALA A 50 9.56 -15.35 -5.18
C ALA A 50 9.98 -14.59 -3.90
N MET A 51 11.27 -14.48 -3.60
CA MET A 51 11.77 -13.74 -2.44
C MET A 51 11.53 -12.23 -2.54
N ILE A 52 11.65 -11.64 -3.74
CA ILE A 52 11.30 -10.23 -3.95
C ILE A 52 9.80 -10.00 -3.68
N ASN A 53 8.94 -10.91 -4.13
CA ASN A 53 7.50 -10.84 -3.82
C ASN A 53 7.24 -10.91 -2.31
N LEU A 54 7.92 -11.82 -1.61
CA LEU A 54 7.80 -11.96 -0.16
C LEU A 54 8.22 -10.68 0.58
N MET A 55 9.38 -10.13 0.23
CA MET A 55 9.90 -8.90 0.81
C MET A 55 8.95 -7.73 0.56
N GLY A 56 8.58 -7.49 -0.71
CA GLY A 56 7.68 -6.40 -1.07
C GLY A 56 6.31 -6.54 -0.41
N GLY A 57 5.80 -7.77 -0.33
CA GLY A 57 4.52 -8.05 0.30
C GLY A 57 4.52 -7.88 1.82
N THR A 58 5.57 -8.34 2.48
CA THR A 58 5.74 -8.19 3.93
C THR A 58 5.87 -6.73 4.32
N LEU A 59 6.69 -5.97 3.60
CA LEU A 59 6.88 -4.53 3.86
C LEU A 59 5.61 -3.73 3.56
N THR A 60 4.89 -4.07 2.49
CA THR A 60 3.57 -3.46 2.22
C THR A 60 2.60 -3.74 3.37
N GLY A 61 2.54 -5.00 3.85
CA GLY A 61 1.73 -5.36 5.01
C GLY A 61 2.11 -4.56 6.27
N TRP A 62 3.40 -4.30 6.49
CA TRP A 62 3.86 -3.42 7.58
C TRP A 62 3.35 -1.99 7.43
N VAL A 63 3.42 -1.40 6.23
CA VAL A 63 2.91 -0.05 5.96
C VAL A 63 1.40 0.05 6.23
N LEU A 64 0.64 -0.99 5.84
CA LEU A 64 -0.81 -1.10 6.09
C LEU A 64 -1.18 -1.20 7.57
N ILE A 65 -0.22 -1.48 8.45
CA ILE A 65 -0.44 -1.52 9.91
C ILE A 65 0.09 -0.23 10.55
N PHE A 66 1.33 0.13 10.21
CA PHE A 66 2.04 1.22 10.84
C PHE A 66 1.36 2.58 10.62
N CYS A 67 0.94 2.90 9.39
CA CYS A 67 0.34 4.20 9.11
C CYS A 67 -1.05 4.37 9.76
N PRO A 68 -1.95 3.36 9.72
CA PRO A 68 -3.17 3.40 10.52
C PRO A 68 -2.95 3.61 12.00
N VAL A 69 -1.92 3.00 12.60
CA VAL A 69 -1.58 3.26 14.02
C VAL A 69 -1.26 4.74 14.27
N LEU A 70 -0.52 5.40 13.38
CA LEU A 70 -0.25 6.84 13.48
C LEU A 70 -1.54 7.67 13.41
N TRP A 71 -2.48 7.28 12.55
CA TRP A 71 -3.77 7.97 12.43
C TRP A 71 -4.75 7.67 13.57
N VAL A 72 -4.70 6.48 14.18
CA VAL A 72 -5.38 6.16 15.45
C VAL A 72 -4.87 7.10 16.54
N TRP A 73 -3.55 7.21 16.69
CA TRP A 73 -2.94 8.10 17.67
C TRP A 73 -3.40 9.56 17.48
N CYS A 74 -3.41 10.04 16.23
CA CYS A 74 -3.91 11.39 15.93
C CYS A 74 -5.37 11.60 16.36
N ALA A 75 -6.23 10.59 16.16
CA ALA A 75 -7.64 10.68 16.55
C ALA A 75 -7.86 10.58 18.07
N GLU A 76 -7.09 9.72 18.75
CA GLU A 76 -7.14 9.57 20.21
C GLU A 76 -6.70 10.85 20.93
N PHE A 77 -5.59 11.44 20.48
CA PHE A 77 -5.00 12.62 21.09
C PHE A 77 -5.53 13.94 20.52
N ALA A 78 -6.49 13.89 19.59
CA ALA A 78 -7.19 15.07 19.09
C ALA A 78 -7.89 15.81 20.25
N GLY A 79 -7.56 17.09 20.42
CA GLY A 79 -8.06 17.94 21.50
C GLY A 79 -7.32 17.79 22.83
N GLN A 80 -6.35 16.87 22.93
CA GLN A 80 -5.51 16.67 24.12
C GLN A 80 -4.05 17.10 23.89
N ALA A 81 -3.51 16.77 22.72
CA ALA A 81 -2.16 17.15 22.30
C ALA A 81 -2.16 18.49 21.55
N ASP A 82 -0.98 19.09 21.41
CA ASP A 82 -0.76 20.27 20.57
C ASP A 82 -1.26 19.99 19.13
N PRO A 83 -2.17 20.82 18.58
CA PRO A 83 -2.64 20.66 17.21
C PRO A 83 -1.56 20.57 16.14
N GLU A 84 -0.38 21.21 16.33
CA GLU A 84 0.71 21.11 15.35
C GLU A 84 1.43 19.76 15.43
N LEU A 85 1.49 19.14 16.62
CA LEU A 85 2.00 17.78 16.77
C LEU A 85 1.10 16.77 16.07
N VAL A 86 -0.22 16.88 16.26
CA VAL A 86 -1.20 16.01 15.58
C VAL A 86 -1.08 16.14 14.06
N LYS A 87 -0.94 17.37 13.55
CA LYS A 87 -0.73 17.62 12.12
C LYS A 87 0.58 17.02 11.62
N THR A 88 1.67 17.15 12.37
CA THR A 88 2.97 16.56 12.03
C THR A 88 2.87 15.04 11.91
N VAL A 89 2.30 14.37 12.90
CA VAL A 89 2.12 12.90 12.89
C VAL A 89 1.19 12.46 11.76
N HIS A 90 0.10 13.19 11.50
CA HIS A 90 -0.79 12.92 10.38
C HIS A 90 -0.06 12.89 9.04
N PHE A 91 0.77 13.91 8.78
CA PHE A 91 1.54 14.00 7.54
C PHE A 91 2.69 13.00 7.49
N ILE A 92 3.32 12.66 8.61
CA ILE A 92 4.30 11.55 8.66
C ILE A 92 3.63 10.24 8.22
N GLY A 93 2.42 9.96 8.70
CA GLY A 93 1.66 8.78 8.27
C GLY A 93 1.46 8.73 6.76
N TRP A 94 0.99 9.83 6.16
CA TRP A 94 0.83 9.92 4.70
C TRP A 94 2.16 9.79 3.95
N TYR A 95 3.20 10.49 4.40
CA TYR A 95 4.51 10.44 3.76
C TYR A 95 5.12 9.04 3.81
N VAL A 96 5.05 8.35 4.94
CA VAL A 96 5.54 6.97 5.05
C VAL A 96 4.72 6.05 4.14
N TYR A 97 3.40 6.21 4.11
CA TYR A 97 2.53 5.39 3.25
C TYR A 97 2.87 5.55 1.76
N ASP A 98 2.93 6.78 1.28
CA ASP A 98 3.09 7.07 -0.15
C ASP A 98 4.54 6.98 -0.62
N MET A 99 5.51 7.45 0.16
CA MET A 99 6.93 7.46 -0.27
C MET A 99 7.62 6.10 -0.16
N THR A 100 6.99 5.13 0.49
CA THR A 100 7.49 3.74 0.51
C THR A 100 6.96 2.89 -0.64
N TYR A 101 6.23 3.48 -1.61
CA TYR A 101 5.59 2.80 -2.75
C TYR A 101 6.46 1.81 -3.53
N MET A 102 7.78 1.99 -3.53
CA MET A 102 8.71 1.10 -4.22
C MET A 102 8.60 -0.34 -3.71
N ILE A 103 8.20 -0.57 -2.45
CA ILE A 103 8.03 -1.92 -1.88
C ILE A 103 6.94 -2.72 -2.62
N THR A 104 5.82 -2.09 -2.94
CA THR A 104 4.70 -2.72 -3.68
C THR A 104 5.01 -2.75 -5.18
N THR A 105 5.73 -1.73 -5.68
CA THR A 105 6.20 -1.68 -7.06
C THR A 105 7.06 -2.90 -7.38
N VAL A 106 8.12 -3.15 -6.61
CA VAL A 106 9.01 -4.31 -6.85
C VAL A 106 8.27 -5.64 -6.71
N GLN A 107 7.26 -5.73 -5.84
CA GLN A 107 6.39 -6.89 -5.73
C GLN A 107 5.63 -7.14 -7.04
N GLY A 108 4.95 -6.12 -7.58
CA GLY A 108 4.20 -6.23 -8.84
C GLY A 108 5.09 -6.59 -10.03
N PHE A 109 6.29 -6.01 -10.11
CA PHE A 109 7.27 -6.36 -11.13
C PHE A 109 7.79 -7.79 -10.99
N ALA A 110 8.01 -8.29 -9.77
CA ALA A 110 8.45 -9.67 -9.54
C ALA A 110 7.38 -10.69 -9.97
N ILE A 111 6.11 -10.43 -9.62
CA ILE A 111 4.97 -11.25 -10.07
C ILE A 111 4.91 -11.26 -11.59
N GLY A 112 4.93 -10.08 -12.22
CA GLY A 112 4.88 -9.94 -13.67
C GLY A 112 6.01 -10.68 -14.39
N ALA A 113 7.25 -10.43 -13.95
CA ALA A 113 8.43 -11.08 -14.51
C ALA A 113 8.33 -12.61 -14.42
N LEU A 114 7.94 -13.15 -13.26
CA LEU A 114 7.83 -14.59 -13.08
C LEU A 114 6.78 -15.18 -14.03
N VAL A 115 5.59 -14.59 -14.12
CA VAL A 115 4.50 -15.12 -14.95
C VAL A 115 4.81 -15.01 -16.45
N PHE A 116 5.54 -13.98 -16.88
CA PHE A 116 5.95 -13.87 -18.29
C PHE A 116 7.08 -14.82 -18.67
N LEU A 117 7.96 -15.17 -17.72
CA LEU A 117 9.05 -16.11 -17.92
C LEU A 117 8.62 -17.58 -17.74
N ASP A 118 7.60 -17.82 -16.93
CA ASP A 118 7.05 -19.15 -16.66
C ASP A 118 6.41 -19.75 -17.94
N LYS A 119 6.89 -20.94 -18.30
CA LYS A 119 6.40 -21.72 -19.45
C LYS A 119 5.67 -22.99 -19.02
N GLU A 120 5.58 -23.25 -17.72
CA GLU A 120 4.95 -24.46 -17.19
C GLU A 120 3.43 -24.43 -17.37
N LYS A 121 2.84 -25.63 -17.39
CA LYS A 121 1.38 -25.82 -17.48
C LYS A 121 0.89 -26.63 -16.26
N PRO A 122 -0.25 -26.26 -15.65
CA PRO A 122 -1.03 -25.04 -15.91
C PRO A 122 -0.25 -23.78 -15.49
N ALA A 123 -0.52 -22.65 -16.16
CA ALA A 123 0.11 -21.37 -15.81
C ALA A 123 -0.26 -20.93 -14.39
N LEU A 124 0.64 -20.21 -13.71
CA LEU A 124 0.38 -19.72 -12.35
C LEU A 124 -0.85 -18.80 -12.28
N MET A 125 -1.01 -17.89 -13.25
CA MET A 125 -2.16 -16.99 -13.39
C MET A 125 -2.29 -16.51 -14.86
N PRO A 126 -3.42 -15.90 -15.24
CA PRO A 126 -3.57 -15.30 -16.56
C PRO A 126 -2.54 -14.20 -16.83
N LYS A 127 -1.97 -14.16 -18.04
CA LYS A 127 -0.95 -13.15 -18.41
C LYS A 127 -1.45 -11.70 -18.30
N TRP A 128 -2.75 -11.47 -18.49
CA TRP A 128 -3.34 -10.14 -18.34
C TRP A 128 -3.33 -9.70 -16.87
N ALA A 129 -3.52 -10.62 -15.92
CA ALA A 129 -3.49 -10.34 -14.49
C ALA A 129 -2.05 -9.96 -14.07
N ALA A 130 -1.06 -10.68 -14.57
CA ALA A 130 0.35 -10.33 -14.39
C ALA A 130 0.72 -8.98 -15.03
N ALA A 131 0.22 -8.67 -16.23
CA ALA A 131 0.40 -7.35 -16.84
C ALA A 131 -0.22 -6.23 -15.99
N PHE A 132 -1.39 -6.50 -15.41
CA PHE A 132 -2.07 -5.58 -14.51
C PHE A 132 -1.27 -5.34 -13.22
N ALA A 133 -0.66 -6.37 -12.64
CA ALA A 133 0.25 -6.23 -11.50
C ALA A 133 1.42 -5.29 -11.79
N VAL A 134 2.05 -5.43 -12.96
CA VAL A 134 3.13 -4.54 -13.40
C VAL A 134 2.62 -3.12 -13.62
N PHE A 135 1.46 -2.97 -14.25
CA PHE A 135 0.84 -1.66 -14.47
C PHE A 135 0.56 -0.92 -13.15
N VAL A 136 -0.03 -1.59 -12.16
CA VAL A 136 -0.31 -1.02 -10.84
C VAL A 136 0.99 -0.61 -10.16
N GLY A 137 2.01 -1.47 -10.15
CA GLY A 137 3.32 -1.10 -9.60
C GLY A 137 3.93 0.12 -10.31
N ALA A 138 3.88 0.17 -11.63
CA ALA A 138 4.39 1.31 -12.41
C ALA A 138 3.59 2.60 -12.17
N SER A 139 2.29 2.50 -11.88
CA SER A 139 1.43 3.66 -11.63
C SER A 139 1.82 4.46 -10.38
N PHE A 140 2.65 3.87 -9.51
CA PHE A 140 3.13 4.50 -8.29
C PHE A 140 4.40 5.35 -8.49
N PHE A 141 5.12 5.24 -9.62
CA PHE A 141 6.32 6.08 -9.87
C PHE A 141 6.09 7.59 -9.73
N PRO A 142 4.93 8.18 -10.09
CA PRO A 142 4.68 9.59 -9.83
C PRO A 142 4.80 10.00 -8.36
N LEU A 143 4.64 9.07 -7.40
CA LEU A 143 4.81 9.33 -5.97
C LEU A 143 6.27 9.71 -5.61
N THR A 144 7.27 9.41 -6.45
CA THR A 144 8.64 9.94 -6.26
C THR A 144 8.65 11.47 -6.17
N PHE A 145 7.74 12.13 -6.89
CA PHE A 145 7.69 13.58 -6.98
C PHE A 145 6.76 14.23 -5.95
N LEU A 146 6.14 13.45 -5.06
CA LEU A 146 5.28 13.94 -3.97
C LEU A 146 5.90 15.08 -3.14
N PRO A 147 7.22 15.08 -2.82
CA PRO A 147 7.82 16.19 -2.07
C PRO A 147 7.77 17.54 -2.80
N TYR A 148 7.77 17.52 -4.14
CA TYR A 148 7.84 18.71 -4.98
C TYR A 148 6.46 19.31 -5.28
N PHE A 149 5.41 18.50 -5.32
CA PHE A 149 4.05 18.96 -5.61
C PHE A 149 3.21 19.08 -4.34
N LYS A 150 2.95 20.32 -3.90
CA LYS A 150 2.07 20.60 -2.75
C LYS A 150 0.61 20.78 -3.13
N ASP A 151 0.35 21.11 -4.40
CA ASP A 151 -0.98 21.29 -4.98
C ASP A 151 -1.07 20.62 -6.35
N GLY A 152 -2.29 20.32 -6.80
CA GLY A 152 -2.57 19.72 -8.11
C GLY A 152 -2.68 18.19 -8.10
N ILE A 153 -2.65 17.59 -9.29
CA ILE A 153 -3.01 16.17 -9.50
C ILE A 153 -2.06 15.21 -8.75
N PHE A 154 -0.80 15.59 -8.56
CA PHE A 154 0.24 14.79 -7.90
C PHE A 154 0.48 15.16 -6.43
N ALA A 155 -0.31 16.05 -5.85
CA ALA A 155 -0.24 16.33 -4.42
C ALA A 155 -0.73 15.13 -3.59
N ILE A 156 -0.46 15.13 -2.28
CA ILE A 156 -0.94 14.09 -1.35
C ILE A 156 -2.46 13.96 -1.43
N ASN A 157 -3.16 15.09 -1.42
CA ASN A 157 -4.61 15.22 -1.62
C ASN A 157 -5.04 15.27 -3.10
N GLY A 158 -4.11 14.99 -4.03
CA GLY A 158 -4.34 15.04 -5.46
C GLY A 158 -5.10 13.83 -5.99
N TYR A 159 -5.71 14.00 -7.18
CA TYR A 159 -6.51 12.95 -7.82
C TYR A 159 -5.71 11.67 -8.09
N TRP A 160 -4.43 11.77 -8.49
CA TRP A 160 -3.62 10.61 -8.84
C TRP A 160 -3.37 9.70 -7.64
N SER A 161 -2.96 10.29 -6.51
CA SER A 161 -2.72 9.58 -5.26
C SER A 161 -3.99 8.86 -4.81
N PHE A 162 -5.12 9.57 -4.72
CA PHE A 162 -6.37 9.00 -4.19
C PHE A 162 -7.15 8.06 -5.12
N HIS A 163 -7.12 8.28 -6.44
CA HIS A 163 -7.96 7.53 -7.37
C HIS A 163 -7.15 6.50 -8.14
N THR A 164 -6.03 6.89 -8.75
CA THR A 164 -5.26 5.96 -9.59
C THR A 164 -4.51 4.94 -8.72
N ALA A 165 -3.80 5.39 -7.68
CA ALA A 165 -3.00 4.49 -6.86
C ALA A 165 -3.86 3.60 -5.96
N PHE A 166 -4.80 4.15 -5.18
CA PHE A 166 -5.63 3.35 -4.26
C PHE A 166 -6.61 2.42 -4.98
N ILE A 167 -7.29 2.86 -6.05
CA ILE A 167 -8.19 1.97 -6.80
C ILE A 167 -7.38 0.90 -7.53
N GLY A 168 -6.26 1.27 -8.15
CA GLY A 168 -5.34 0.32 -8.77
C GLY A 168 -4.86 -0.75 -7.79
N TYR A 169 -4.47 -0.34 -6.58
CA TYR A 169 -4.05 -1.24 -5.51
C TYR A 169 -5.20 -2.15 -5.00
N GLY A 170 -6.39 -1.59 -4.77
CA GLY A 170 -7.55 -2.38 -4.36
C GLY A 170 -7.92 -3.44 -5.39
N LEU A 171 -7.91 -3.08 -6.68
CA LEU A 171 -8.13 -4.01 -7.78
C LEU A 171 -6.99 -5.04 -7.89
N PHE A 172 -5.74 -4.64 -7.65
CA PHE A 172 -4.59 -5.55 -7.66
C PHE A 172 -4.78 -6.71 -6.68
N ILE A 173 -5.20 -6.42 -5.44
CA ILE A 173 -5.48 -7.46 -4.44
C ILE A 173 -6.54 -8.44 -4.97
N VAL A 174 -7.65 -7.92 -5.50
CA VAL A 174 -8.76 -8.76 -6.00
C VAL A 174 -8.35 -9.60 -7.20
N VAL A 175 -7.65 -9.01 -8.17
CA VAL A 175 -7.27 -9.68 -9.42
C VAL A 175 -6.22 -10.77 -9.19
N ILE A 176 -5.24 -10.54 -8.30
CA ILE A 176 -4.17 -11.49 -8.04
C ILE A 176 -4.56 -12.54 -6.97
N CYS A 177 -5.68 -12.35 -6.27
CA CYS A 177 -6.27 -13.39 -5.42
C CYS A 177 -6.94 -14.54 -6.20
N ILE A 178 -7.19 -14.37 -7.51
CA ILE A 178 -7.88 -15.34 -8.39
C ILE A 178 -6.85 -16.15 -9.19
#